data_AF-A0A6G1JHY7-F1
#
_entry.id   AF-A0A6G1JHY7-F1
#
_cell.length_a   1.000
_cell.length_b   1.000
_cell.length_c   1.000
_cell.angle_alpha   90.00
_cell.angle_beta   90.00
_cell.angle_gamma   90.00
#
_symmetry.space_group_name_H-M   'P 1'
#
loop_
_entity.id
_entity.type
_entity.pdbx_description
1 polymer ?
#
loop_
_entity_poly.entity_id
_entity_poly.type
_entity_poly.pdbx_seq_one_letter_code
_entity_poly.pdbx_strand_id
1 'polypeptide(L)'
;IAVPSRLRFTPPPSKPLLSTRLTVKDISDVEGIQTCPDSRENLRLFPPATTTALAIQTLINAGCQIIGMSQMCSTVLKQETAQSVEFLAPFNPRADRWQSPSGGSSGQGCAVAGHESVDFAVASDCRVLPSGTVIAVLISFSSNIQWTYARASC
;
A
#
# COMPACT_ATOMS: atom_id res chain seq x y z
N ILE A 1 -13.97 -12.30 -1.76
CA ILE A 1 -14.13 -10.84 -1.87
C ILE A 1 -14.51 -10.54 -3.31
N ALA A 2 -15.61 -9.84 -3.56
CA ALA A 2 -15.97 -9.40 -4.90
C ALA A 2 -15.07 -8.22 -5.28
N VAL A 3 -14.18 -8.43 -6.25
CA VAL A 3 -13.35 -7.36 -6.83
C VAL A 3 -14.00 -6.96 -8.15
N PRO A 4 -14.04 -5.66 -8.52
CA PRO A 4 -14.57 -5.22 -9.82
C PRO A 4 -13.97 -6.00 -11.00
N SER A 5 -14.55 -5.96 -12.19
CA SER A 5 -14.03 -6.69 -13.36
C SER A 5 -12.67 -6.16 -13.84
N ARG A 6 -11.84 -6.99 -14.49
CA ARG A 6 -10.49 -6.60 -15.01
C ARG A 6 -10.54 -6.30 -16.50
N LEU A 7 -11.67 -5.83 -17.00
CA LEU A 7 -11.81 -5.57 -18.42
C LEU A 7 -10.81 -4.48 -18.83
N ARG A 8 -9.77 -4.90 -19.54
CA ARG A 8 -8.75 -4.01 -20.09
C ARG A 8 -9.35 -3.32 -21.31
N PHE A 9 -9.66 -2.04 -21.16
CA PHE A 9 -10.00 -1.16 -22.27
C PHE A 9 -9.04 0.03 -22.25
N THR A 10 -8.92 0.73 -23.37
CA THR A 10 -8.07 1.91 -23.45
C THR A 10 -8.66 3.02 -22.55
N PRO A 11 -7.97 3.41 -21.47
CA PRO A 11 -8.49 4.44 -20.57
C PRO A 11 -8.54 5.79 -21.30
N PRO A 12 -9.55 6.64 -21.03
CA PRO A 12 -9.58 7.98 -21.59
C PRO A 12 -8.46 8.84 -20.99
N PRO A 13 -7.97 9.88 -21.70
CA PRO A 13 -6.91 10.75 -21.18
C PRO A 13 -7.23 11.42 -19.84
N SER A 14 -8.52 11.63 -19.53
CA SER A 14 -8.98 12.21 -18.26
C SER A 14 -8.88 11.26 -17.06
N LYS A 15 -8.82 9.94 -17.29
CA LYS A 15 -8.70 8.91 -16.24
C LYS A 15 -7.71 7.83 -16.70
N PRO A 16 -6.41 8.16 -16.74
CA PRO A 16 -5.39 7.28 -17.32
C PRO A 16 -5.20 5.96 -16.55
N LEU A 17 -5.64 5.89 -15.30
CA LEU A 17 -5.54 4.71 -14.44
C LEU A 17 -6.89 3.99 -14.26
N LEU A 18 -7.85 4.24 -15.14
CA LEU A 18 -9.13 3.56 -15.10
C LEU A 18 -8.96 2.05 -15.26
N SER A 19 -9.66 1.28 -14.43
CA SER A 19 -9.52 -0.20 -14.29
C SER A 19 -8.24 -0.68 -13.58
N THR A 20 -7.37 0.22 -13.13
CA THR A 20 -6.21 -0.15 -12.31
C THR A 20 -6.63 -0.33 -10.86
N ARG A 21 -6.17 -1.41 -10.23
CA ARG A 21 -6.47 -1.72 -8.83
C ARG A 21 -5.25 -1.57 -7.97
N LEU A 22 -5.42 -0.94 -6.83
CA LEU A 22 -4.35 -0.77 -5.88
C LEU A 22 -4.75 -1.05 -4.44
N THR A 23 -3.75 -1.40 -3.64
CA THR A 23 -3.85 -1.40 -2.18
C THR A 23 -3.11 -0.21 -1.59
N VAL A 24 -3.63 0.32 -0.49
CA VAL A 24 -3.02 1.47 0.21
C VAL A 24 -2.37 0.99 1.49
N LYS A 25 -1.16 1.43 1.80
CA LYS A 25 -0.51 1.11 3.09
C LYS A 25 -1.30 1.68 4.24
N ASP A 26 -1.42 0.92 5.33
CA ASP A 26 -2.23 1.25 6.51
C ASP A 26 -1.62 2.35 7.43
N ILE A 27 -1.17 3.43 6.79
CA ILE A 27 -0.70 4.68 7.37
C ILE A 27 -1.23 5.90 6.60
N SER A 28 -1.87 5.68 5.45
CA SER A 28 -2.40 6.72 4.60
C SER A 28 -3.90 6.80 4.79
N ASP A 29 -4.39 8.01 5.03
CA ASP A 29 -5.81 8.24 5.27
C ASP A 29 -6.62 8.00 4.00
N VAL A 30 -7.72 7.26 4.17
CA VAL A 30 -8.77 7.06 3.17
C VAL A 30 -10.09 7.36 3.87
N GLU A 31 -10.88 8.25 3.30
CA GLU A 31 -12.14 8.70 3.89
C GLU A 31 -13.05 7.51 4.27
N GLY A 32 -13.55 7.53 5.51
CA GLY A 32 -14.40 6.48 6.07
C GLY A 32 -13.66 5.22 6.52
N ILE A 33 -12.34 5.13 6.33
CA ILE A 33 -11.52 4.00 6.76
C ILE A 33 -10.70 4.39 7.99
N GLN A 34 -10.70 3.51 8.99
CA GLN A 34 -9.84 3.65 10.16
C GLN A 34 -8.46 3.05 9.87
N THR A 35 -7.42 3.84 10.10
CA THR A 35 -6.04 3.40 9.88
C THR A 35 -5.49 2.68 11.12
N CYS A 36 -4.70 1.64 10.89
CA CYS A 36 -4.07 0.85 11.94
C CYS A 36 -2.60 0.58 11.58
N PRO A 37 -1.67 1.45 12.01
CA PRO A 37 -0.26 1.27 11.73
C PRO A 37 0.38 0.16 12.59
N ASP A 38 -0.14 -1.07 12.50
CA ASP A 38 0.16 -2.23 13.34
C ASP A 38 -0.03 -1.93 14.84
N SER A 39 -1.05 -1.11 15.18
CA SER A 39 -1.37 -0.72 16.55
C SER A 39 -2.87 -0.72 16.83
N ARG A 40 -3.31 -1.59 17.73
CA ARG A 40 -4.68 -1.75 18.20
C ARG A 40 -5.12 -0.55 19.03
N GLU A 41 -4.20 0.11 19.72
CA GLU A 41 -4.50 1.36 20.40
C GLU A 41 -4.84 2.46 19.39
N ASN A 42 -4.23 2.45 18.19
CA ASN A 42 -4.64 3.39 17.13
C ASN A 42 -6.11 3.21 16.74
N LEU A 43 -6.58 1.95 16.65
CA LEU A 43 -8.00 1.62 16.40
C LEU A 43 -8.92 2.00 17.57
N ARG A 44 -8.39 2.20 18.78
CA ARG A 44 -9.18 2.63 19.96
C ARG A 44 -9.24 4.15 20.08
N LEU A 45 -8.15 4.83 19.75
CA LEU A 45 -7.97 6.25 20.00
C LEU A 45 -8.47 7.13 18.86
N PHE A 46 -8.33 6.68 17.61
CA PHE A 46 -8.60 7.52 16.45
C PHE A 46 -9.82 7.01 15.69
N PRO A 47 -10.81 7.86 15.38
CA PRO A 47 -11.94 7.48 14.54
C PRO A 47 -11.49 7.25 13.07
N PRO A 48 -12.36 6.71 12.22
CA PRO A 48 -12.12 6.67 10.77
C PRO A 48 -11.77 8.05 10.21
N ALA A 49 -10.89 8.09 9.20
CA ALA A 49 -10.47 9.34 8.59
C ALA A 49 -11.65 10.07 7.94
N THR A 50 -11.71 11.39 8.11
CA THR A 50 -12.76 12.24 7.52
C THR A 50 -12.42 12.70 6.11
N THR A 51 -11.16 12.60 5.70
CA THR A 51 -10.68 12.99 4.39
C THR A 51 -9.68 11.95 3.88
N THR A 52 -9.56 11.88 2.55
CA THR A 52 -8.55 11.04 1.90
C THR A 52 -7.26 11.82 1.72
N ALA A 53 -6.11 11.20 2.01
CA ALA A 53 -4.80 11.80 1.82
C ALA A 53 -4.59 12.24 0.35
N LEU A 54 -3.95 13.40 0.14
CA LEU A 54 -3.83 14.04 -1.18
C LEU A 54 -3.25 13.11 -2.27
N ALA A 55 -2.22 12.34 -1.93
CA ALA A 55 -1.59 11.40 -2.86
C ALA A 55 -2.56 10.28 -3.27
N ILE A 56 -3.38 9.79 -2.33
CA ILE A 56 -4.40 8.78 -2.59
C ILE A 56 -5.54 9.37 -3.41
N GLN A 57 -6.00 10.57 -3.06
CA GLN A 57 -7.05 11.27 -3.79
C GLN A 57 -6.66 11.51 -5.26
N THR A 58 -5.38 11.84 -5.51
CA THR A 58 -4.84 12.00 -6.87
C THR A 58 -4.98 10.71 -7.68
N LEU A 59 -4.70 9.55 -7.07
CA LEU A 59 -4.85 8.25 -7.73
C LEU A 59 -6.33 7.91 -7.99
N ILE A 60 -7.21 8.18 -7.02
CA ILE A 60 -8.67 8.02 -7.19
C ILE A 60 -9.16 8.88 -8.36
N ASN A 61 -8.76 10.14 -8.42
CA ASN A 61 -9.15 11.07 -9.48
C ASN A 61 -8.67 10.61 -10.86
N ALA A 62 -7.48 10.00 -10.92
CA ALA A 62 -6.93 9.39 -12.13
C ALA A 62 -7.65 8.10 -12.58
N GLY A 63 -8.60 7.58 -11.78
CA GLY A 63 -9.44 6.42 -12.10
C GLY A 63 -9.05 5.11 -11.40
N CYS A 64 -8.08 5.14 -10.47
CA CYS A 64 -7.70 3.95 -9.71
C CYS A 64 -8.84 3.46 -8.80
N GLN A 65 -8.89 2.15 -8.62
CA GLN A 65 -9.78 1.50 -7.66
C GLN A 65 -8.98 1.01 -6.46
N ILE A 66 -9.30 1.53 -5.28
CA ILE A 66 -8.74 1.03 -4.02
C ILE A 66 -9.51 -0.24 -3.66
N ILE A 67 -8.81 -1.37 -3.60
CA ILE A 67 -9.41 -2.68 -3.32
C ILE A 67 -9.13 -3.18 -1.91
N GLY A 68 -8.36 -2.42 -1.12
CA GLY A 68 -8.13 -2.70 0.30
C GLY A 68 -6.97 -1.92 0.89
N MET A 69 -6.91 -1.96 2.22
CA MET A 69 -5.75 -1.54 2.99
C MET A 69 -4.77 -2.72 3.10
N SER A 70 -3.50 -2.42 2.93
CA SER A 70 -2.40 -3.40 3.01
C SER A 70 -1.69 -3.20 4.34
N GLN A 71 -1.73 -4.25 5.15
CA GLN A 71 -1.07 -4.31 6.44
C GLN A 71 0.45 -4.17 6.27
N MET A 72 1.14 -3.73 7.31
CA MET A 72 2.60 -3.61 7.33
C MET A 72 3.15 -4.20 8.63
N CYS A 73 4.47 -4.28 8.74
CA CYS A 73 5.13 -4.56 10.01
C CYS A 73 5.16 -3.31 10.91
N SER A 74 5.27 -3.51 12.22
CA SER A 74 5.18 -2.42 13.18
C SER A 74 6.21 -1.32 12.95
N THR A 75 5.74 -0.09 13.19
CA THR A 75 6.56 1.11 13.31
C THR A 75 7.21 1.63 12.01
N VAL A 76 6.71 1.28 10.81
CA VAL A 76 7.28 1.72 9.50
C VAL A 76 8.75 1.29 9.30
N LEU A 77 9.31 0.55 10.25
CA LEU A 77 10.69 0.07 10.26
C LEU A 77 10.78 -1.34 9.67
N LYS A 78 12.01 -1.78 9.40
CA LYS A 78 12.23 -3.17 9.01
C LYS A 78 11.99 -4.09 10.20
N GLN A 79 11.04 -5.01 10.05
CA GLN A 79 10.77 -6.05 11.03
C GLN A 79 10.33 -7.33 10.32
N GLU A 80 10.82 -8.46 10.82
CA GLU A 80 10.54 -9.79 10.28
C GLU A 80 9.15 -10.27 10.73
N THR A 81 8.54 -11.17 9.95
CA THR A 81 7.18 -11.66 10.23
C THR A 81 7.03 -12.24 11.63
N ALA A 82 8.04 -12.97 12.10
CA ALA A 82 8.06 -13.58 13.43
C ALA A 82 8.23 -12.58 14.58
N GLN A 83 8.55 -11.32 14.29
CA GLN A 83 8.78 -10.29 15.31
C GLN A 83 7.53 -9.44 15.56
N SER A 84 6.50 -9.53 14.70
CA SER A 84 5.24 -8.81 14.90
C SER A 84 4.42 -9.35 16.06
N VAL A 85 3.97 -8.44 16.92
CA VAL A 85 3.26 -8.77 18.16
C VAL A 85 1.77 -8.47 18.07
N GLU A 86 1.41 -7.27 17.59
CA GLU A 86 0.02 -6.82 17.62
C GLU A 86 -0.82 -7.41 16.49
N PHE A 87 -0.35 -7.29 15.26
CA PHE A 87 -0.93 -7.95 14.10
C PHE A 87 0.15 -8.71 13.35
N LEU A 88 -0.19 -9.91 12.85
CA LEU A 88 0.77 -10.74 12.14
C LEU A 88 1.23 -10.04 10.86
N ALA A 89 2.53 -9.81 10.74
CA ALA A 89 3.08 -9.30 9.48
C ALA A 89 2.83 -10.29 8.34
N PRO A 90 2.75 -9.80 7.10
CA PRO A 90 2.54 -10.65 5.93
C PRO A 90 3.72 -11.60 5.74
N PHE A 91 3.47 -12.76 5.15
CA PHE A 91 4.53 -13.69 4.72
C PHE A 91 4.90 -13.42 3.26
N ASN A 92 6.18 -13.60 2.93
CA ASN A 92 6.62 -13.51 1.55
C ASN A 92 5.92 -14.60 0.71
N PRO A 93 5.22 -14.27 -0.39
CA PRO A 93 4.55 -15.30 -1.19
C PRO A 93 5.52 -16.22 -1.96
N ARG A 94 6.81 -15.88 -2.02
CA ARG A 94 7.89 -16.71 -2.59
C ARG A 94 8.58 -17.58 -1.53
N ALA A 95 9.25 -18.64 -1.99
CA ALA A 95 10.09 -19.53 -1.18
C ALA A 95 9.37 -20.13 0.04
N ASP A 96 8.30 -20.89 -0.22
CA ASP A 96 7.50 -21.63 0.78
C ASP A 96 7.02 -20.79 1.97
N ARG A 97 6.96 -19.46 1.80
CA ARG A 97 6.56 -18.48 2.82
C ARG A 97 7.53 -18.30 3.98
N TRP A 98 8.72 -18.90 3.91
CA TRP A 98 9.74 -18.81 4.97
C TRP A 98 10.75 -17.69 4.78
N GLN A 99 10.77 -17.06 3.60
CA GLN A 99 11.62 -15.90 3.39
C GLN A 99 11.01 -14.64 3.99
N SER A 100 11.89 -13.77 4.50
CA SER A 100 11.55 -12.42 4.89
C SER A 100 10.88 -11.67 3.73
N PRO A 101 9.75 -10.97 3.95
CA PRO A 101 9.23 -9.97 3.03
C PRO A 101 9.97 -8.62 3.13
N SER A 102 11.06 -8.55 3.91
CA SER A 102 11.70 -7.32 4.40
C SER A 102 10.69 -6.46 5.19
N GLY A 103 10.91 -5.16 5.35
CA GLY A 103 10.01 -4.34 6.15
C GLY A 103 9.94 -2.88 5.76
N GLY A 104 9.24 -2.12 6.59
CA GLY A 104 8.62 -0.85 6.26
C GLY A 104 7.38 -1.05 5.40
N SER A 105 7.54 -1.61 4.20
CA SER A 105 6.46 -1.76 3.21
C SER A 105 6.24 -3.22 2.75
N SER A 106 6.31 -4.15 3.70
CA SER A 106 6.27 -5.60 3.47
C SER A 106 4.95 -6.07 2.86
N GLY A 107 3.80 -5.59 3.37
CA GLY A 107 2.50 -6.02 2.85
C GLY A 107 2.14 -5.46 1.49
N GLN A 108 2.73 -4.34 1.09
CA GLN A 108 2.58 -3.83 -0.28
C GLN A 108 3.29 -4.77 -1.25
N GLY A 109 4.53 -5.16 -0.95
CA GLY A 109 5.26 -6.14 -1.75
C GLY A 109 4.55 -7.50 -1.81
N CYS A 110 4.05 -7.98 -0.67
CA CYS A 110 3.32 -9.25 -0.61
C CYS A 110 1.95 -9.19 -1.32
N ALA A 111 1.23 -8.06 -1.25
CA ALA A 111 -0.05 -7.89 -1.91
C ALA A 111 0.09 -7.97 -3.43
N VAL A 112 1.04 -7.23 -4.01
CA VAL A 112 1.27 -7.25 -5.46
C VAL A 112 1.82 -8.62 -5.91
N ALA A 113 2.71 -9.24 -5.13
CA ALA A 113 3.30 -10.53 -5.50
C ALA A 113 2.38 -11.74 -5.27
N GLY A 114 1.48 -11.68 -4.30
CA GLY A 114 0.66 -12.81 -3.84
C GLY A 114 -0.81 -12.74 -4.23
N HIS A 115 -1.31 -11.56 -4.64
CA HIS A 115 -2.71 -11.37 -4.95
C HIS A 115 -2.90 -10.92 -6.40
N GLU A 116 -3.33 -11.85 -7.26
CA GLU A 116 -3.47 -11.59 -8.70
C GLU A 116 -4.36 -10.40 -9.02
N SER A 117 -5.30 -10.04 -8.14
CA SER A 117 -6.22 -8.91 -8.37
C SER A 117 -5.63 -7.53 -8.05
N VAL A 118 -4.40 -7.45 -7.52
CA VAL A 118 -3.72 -6.19 -7.17
C VAL A 118 -2.74 -5.85 -8.28
N ASP A 119 -2.89 -4.67 -8.90
CA ASP A 119 -1.97 -4.23 -9.97
C ASP A 119 -0.81 -3.39 -9.40
N PHE A 120 -1.10 -2.58 -8.38
CA PHE A 120 -0.13 -1.70 -7.71
C PHE A 120 -0.38 -1.65 -6.20
N ALA A 121 0.62 -1.24 -5.44
CA ALA A 121 0.44 -0.90 -4.03
C ALA A 121 1.14 0.42 -3.70
N VAL A 122 0.46 1.27 -2.93
CA VAL A 122 1.04 2.49 -2.38
C VAL A 122 1.78 2.12 -1.10
N ALA A 123 3.08 2.37 -1.10
CA ALA A 123 4.01 2.17 0.00
C ALA A 123 4.54 3.51 0.52
N SER A 124 5.25 3.48 1.65
CA SER A 124 6.05 4.62 2.10
C SER A 124 7.51 4.25 2.24
N ASP A 125 8.36 5.24 2.03
CA ASP A 125 9.79 5.21 2.30
C ASP A 125 10.18 6.50 3.03
N CYS A 126 10.81 6.34 4.19
CA CYS A 126 11.40 7.43 4.93
C CYS A 126 12.87 7.09 5.18
N ARG A 127 13.75 7.89 4.60
CA ARG A 127 15.15 7.92 5.03
C ARG A 127 15.21 8.84 6.24
N VAL A 128 16.04 8.52 7.25
CA VAL A 128 16.41 9.49 8.29
C VAL A 128 17.26 10.58 7.63
N LEU A 129 16.62 11.51 6.93
CA LEU A 129 17.21 12.76 6.47
C LEU A 129 16.87 13.83 7.52
N PRO A 130 17.74 14.84 7.74
CA PRO A 130 17.47 15.94 8.65
C PRO A 130 16.15 16.69 8.38
N SER A 131 15.57 16.53 7.19
CA SER A 131 14.36 17.22 6.73
C SER A 131 13.03 16.46 6.91
N GLY A 132 13.03 15.24 7.46
CA GLY A 132 11.78 14.52 7.81
C GLY A 132 10.83 14.18 6.64
N THR A 133 11.33 14.12 5.41
CA THR A 133 10.48 13.90 4.22
C THR A 133 10.04 12.43 4.11
N VAL A 134 8.72 12.20 4.11
CA VAL A 134 8.10 10.89 3.82
C VAL A 134 7.76 10.81 2.34
N ILE A 135 8.22 9.76 1.66
CA ILE A 135 8.02 9.56 0.22
C ILE A 135 7.00 8.44 0.01
N ALA A 136 5.95 8.68 -0.79
CA ALA A 136 5.06 7.63 -1.27
C ALA A 136 5.71 6.88 -2.44
N VAL A 137 5.79 5.55 -2.36
CA VAL A 137 6.41 4.69 -3.40
C VAL A 137 5.33 3.80 -4.00
N LEU A 138 5.23 3.72 -5.33
CA LEU A 138 4.36 2.76 -6.01
C LEU A 138 5.14 1.48 -6.30
N ILE A 139 4.61 0.33 -5.86
CA ILE A 139 5.19 -0.99 -6.12
C ILE A 139 4.34 -1.69 -7.19
N SER A 140 4.99 -2.20 -8.24
CA SER A 140 4.37 -3.01 -9.29
C SER A 140 5.33 -4.09 -9.78
N PHE A 141 4.79 -5.23 -10.23
CA PHE A 141 5.54 -6.26 -10.94
C PHE A 141 5.05 -6.32 -12.39
N SER A 142 5.87 -5.87 -13.34
CA SER A 142 5.75 -6.29 -14.74
C SER A 142 6.76 -7.43 -15.00
N SER A 143 6.65 -8.16 -16.11
CA SER A 143 7.63 -9.17 -16.53
C SER A 143 9.08 -8.66 -16.60
N ASN A 144 9.29 -7.34 -16.50
CA ASN A 144 10.53 -6.70 -16.09
C ASN A 144 10.30 -5.92 -14.78
N ILE A 145 11.08 -6.23 -13.73
CA ILE A 145 11.05 -5.52 -12.45
C ILE A 145 11.42 -4.05 -12.70
N GLN A 146 10.43 -3.14 -12.65
CA GLN A 146 10.66 -1.70 -12.66
C GLN A 146 10.10 -1.08 -11.38
N TRP A 147 10.98 -0.48 -10.57
CA TRP A 147 10.60 0.38 -9.45
C TRP A 147 10.28 1.76 -10.02
N THR A 148 9.01 2.14 -10.11
CA THR A 148 8.63 3.47 -10.59
C THR A 148 8.56 4.43 -9.40
N TYR A 149 9.57 5.31 -9.31
CA TYR A 149 9.68 6.35 -8.29
C TYR A 149 8.79 7.55 -8.66
N ALA A 150 7.70 7.77 -7.92
CA ALA A 150 6.87 8.97 -8.04
C ALA A 150 7.05 9.82 -6.77
N ARG A 151 7.80 10.91 -6.87
CA ARG A 151 8.03 11.84 -5.76
C ARG A 151 6.81 12.74 -5.59
N ALA A 152 5.99 12.49 -4.59
CA ALA A 152 5.01 13.46 -4.10
C ALA A 152 5.67 14.26 -2.97
N SER A 153 5.92 15.55 -3.20
CA SER A 153 6.31 16.49 -2.14
C SER A 153 5.02 16.95 -1.46
N CYS A 154 4.97 16.86 -0.13
CA CYS A 154 3.96 17.54 0.68
C CYS A 154 4.16 19.06 0.59
#